data_AF-A0A7Y5SP42-F1
#
_entry.id   AF-A0A7Y5SP42-F1
#
_cell.length_a   1.000
_cell.length_b   1.000
_cell.length_c   1.000
_cell.angle_alpha   90.00
_cell.angle_beta   90.00
_cell.angle_gamma   90.00
#
_symmetry.space_group_name_H-M   'P 1'
#
loop_
_entity.id
_entity.type
_entity.pdbx_description
1 polymer ?
#
loop_
_entity_poly.entity_id
_entity_poly.type
_entity_poly.pdbx_seq_one_letter_code
_entity_poly.pdbx_strand_id
1 'polypeptide(L)'
;MLMDSYELRDPDDALAWLLQGLWLARAAPVTPELAADALGWSLEIASTGAPLPPIGFVADLGRIALESEPAETARDMIAVPGFAAGLAREYDDYVLGRFYADLAFQRAADALLRYQGRDRSRALAFLIHEIGHRTGVGGAILSPAVVKRLADSSPEEVLAEGWESIRSEGLLPGLVGHYGRIVTAIRNSGDLVGPEDVFELERGTALAEFGQRLALRQVLQAAERMLSLLPRSKPRLRSRSHQVATRMLDEDSYPVGGFASLSTRGSMESLLHSQLSYMEPDDRPDLFDIKFVRDELLYYSRDENQFLRRRRTILLAVWPKLVEARFKDSVLPCQRIVMTLAFLLGLVRKLIQWLSDEAILFEFLFFDCKDQALQPEKELVEILLAEQIANGTVTSQRVAPEALAERYRQAHGRSLCHVLAVSAGAAALPLEQVATASLVVDGPIPSLAIDSDGVPPPEAGAEESWAALLECLLRAWVGADVSRGG
;
A
#
# COMPACT_ATOMS: atom_id res chain seq x y z
N MET A 1 -21.41 12.23 4.06
CA MET A 1 -21.99 13.42 4.72
C MET A 1 -21.54 13.36 6.18
N LEU A 2 -20.66 14.27 6.61
CA LEU A 2 -20.32 14.44 8.03
C LEU A 2 -21.59 14.94 8.72
N MET A 3 -22.26 14.08 9.50
CA MET A 3 -23.64 14.35 9.92
C MET A 3 -23.78 15.22 11.17
N ASP A 4 -22.70 15.56 11.89
CA ASP A 4 -22.78 16.45 13.07
C ASP A 4 -21.60 17.44 13.12
N SER A 5 -21.71 18.55 12.38
CA SER A 5 -20.80 19.69 12.53
C SER A 5 -21.46 20.78 13.39
N TYR A 6 -20.78 21.20 14.46
CA TYR A 6 -21.24 22.29 15.33
C TYR A 6 -20.63 23.61 14.84
N GLU A 7 -21.45 24.58 14.44
CA GLU A 7 -20.93 25.89 14.04
C GLU A 7 -20.82 26.80 15.26
N LEU A 8 -19.60 27.04 15.75
CA LEU A 8 -19.32 27.94 16.87
C LEU A 8 -18.98 29.33 16.31
N ARG A 9 -20.02 30.16 16.15
CA ARG A 9 -19.88 31.52 15.61
C ARG A 9 -19.43 32.54 16.66
N ASP A 10 -19.81 32.33 17.91
CA ASP A 10 -19.40 33.18 19.02
C ASP A 10 -17.94 32.84 19.40
N PRO A 11 -17.01 33.82 19.37
CA PRO A 11 -15.63 33.59 19.76
C PRO A 11 -15.48 33.14 21.22
N ASP A 12 -16.38 33.56 22.12
CA ASP A 12 -16.30 33.19 23.54
C ASP A 12 -16.72 31.72 23.74
N ASP A 13 -17.77 31.26 23.04
CA ASP A 13 -18.17 29.85 23.02
C ASP A 13 -17.07 28.96 22.41
N ALA A 14 -16.43 29.43 21.32
CA ALA A 14 -15.33 28.71 20.68
C ALA A 14 -14.10 28.60 21.60
N LEU A 15 -13.81 29.66 22.36
CA LEU A 15 -12.72 29.70 23.32
C LEU A 15 -13.00 28.75 24.49
N ALA A 16 -14.19 28.81 25.08
CA ALA A 16 -14.62 27.88 26.13
C ALA A 16 -14.57 26.41 25.66
N TRP A 17 -15.03 26.14 24.44
CA TRP A 17 -14.96 24.80 23.83
C TRP A 17 -13.53 24.25 23.75
N LEU A 18 -12.57 25.07 23.31
CA LEU A 18 -11.17 24.68 23.19
C LEU A 18 -10.52 24.54 24.58
N LEU A 19 -10.68 25.52 25.45
CA LEU A 19 -10.08 25.53 26.78
C LEU A 19 -10.55 24.36 27.65
N GLN A 20 -11.86 24.15 27.73
CA GLN A 20 -12.41 23.04 28.52
C GLN A 20 -12.11 21.69 27.85
N GLY A 21 -12.14 21.63 26.52
CA GLY A 21 -11.90 20.40 25.77
C GLY A 21 -10.49 19.85 25.95
N LEU A 22 -9.49 20.70 26.24
CA LEU A 22 -8.11 20.27 26.46
C LEU A 22 -7.96 19.41 27.72
N TRP A 23 -8.71 19.75 28.76
CA TRP A 23 -8.75 19.00 30.02
C TRP A 23 -9.40 17.62 29.89
N LEU A 24 -10.07 17.35 28.76
CA LEU A 24 -10.67 16.05 28.46
C LEU A 24 -9.73 15.08 27.71
N ALA A 25 -8.45 15.42 27.53
CA ALA A 25 -7.46 14.47 27.06
C ALA A 25 -7.28 13.32 28.08
N ARG A 26 -7.10 12.10 27.56
CA ARG A 26 -7.07 10.85 28.33
C ARG A 26 -5.83 9.98 28.06
N ALA A 27 -5.15 10.17 26.94
CA ALA A 27 -3.98 9.36 26.57
C ALA A 27 -2.71 9.77 27.33
N ALA A 28 -2.67 10.96 27.94
CA ALA A 28 -1.58 11.43 28.78
C ALA A 28 -2.08 12.52 29.76
N PRO A 29 -1.37 12.77 30.88
CA PRO A 29 -1.62 13.94 31.71
C PRO A 29 -1.54 15.23 30.89
N VAL A 30 -2.43 16.18 31.20
CA VAL A 30 -2.45 17.47 30.51
C VAL A 30 -1.31 18.34 31.05
N THR A 31 -0.28 18.54 30.22
CA THR A 31 0.88 19.40 30.53
C THR A 31 0.91 20.63 29.61
N PRO A 32 1.67 21.69 29.97
CA PRO A 32 1.90 22.84 29.10
C PRO A 32 2.41 22.47 27.70
N GLU A 33 3.27 21.44 27.60
CA GLU A 33 3.80 20.94 26.33
C GLU A 33 2.69 20.29 25.49
N LEU A 34 1.86 19.43 26.09
CA LEU A 34 0.72 18.83 25.39
C LEU A 34 -0.27 19.90 24.92
N ALA A 35 -0.51 20.91 25.75
CA ALA A 35 -1.39 22.02 25.39
C ALA A 35 -0.88 22.76 24.14
N ALA A 36 0.41 23.10 24.12
CA ALA A 36 1.03 23.77 22.98
C ALA A 36 0.99 22.91 21.71
N ASP A 37 1.34 21.63 21.82
CA ASP A 37 1.31 20.67 20.71
C ASP A 37 -0.11 20.51 20.14
N ALA A 38 -1.10 20.28 21.01
CA ALA A 38 -2.49 20.07 20.61
C ALA A 38 -3.11 21.32 19.95
N LEU A 39 -2.76 22.52 20.42
CA LEU A 39 -3.16 23.78 19.78
C LEU A 39 -2.51 23.92 18.40
N GLY A 40 -1.23 23.55 18.26
CA GLY A 40 -0.53 23.52 16.97
C GLY A 40 -1.20 22.57 15.97
N TRP A 41 -1.56 21.36 16.39
CA TRP A 41 -2.27 20.39 15.54
C TRP A 41 -3.68 20.87 15.19
N SER A 42 -4.40 21.41 16.17
CA SER A 42 -5.75 21.97 15.97
C SER A 42 -5.76 23.14 14.99
N LEU A 43 -4.70 23.97 15.00
CA LEU A 43 -4.56 25.08 14.08
C LEU A 43 -4.42 24.59 12.63
N GLU A 44 -3.64 23.54 12.39
CA GLU A 44 -3.51 22.95 11.05
C GLU A 44 -4.85 22.35 10.59
N ILE A 45 -5.59 21.65 11.45
CA ILE A 45 -6.93 21.13 11.13
C ILE A 45 -7.88 22.29 10.77
N ALA A 46 -8.01 23.29 11.65
CA ALA A 46 -8.92 24.42 11.45
C ALA A 46 -8.55 25.23 10.20
N SER A 47 -7.26 25.37 9.88
CA SER A 47 -6.79 26.12 8.71
C SER A 47 -7.20 25.47 7.38
N THR A 48 -7.51 24.16 7.37
CA THR A 48 -8.07 23.48 6.18
C THR A 48 -9.56 23.70 5.99
N GLY A 49 -10.25 24.32 6.96
CA GLY A 49 -11.71 24.43 6.99
C GLY A 49 -12.42 23.13 7.38
N ALA A 50 -11.68 22.10 7.80
CA ALA A 50 -12.27 20.88 8.31
C ALA A 50 -12.89 21.10 9.71
N PRO A 51 -13.99 20.41 10.06
CA PRO A 51 -14.51 20.42 11.43
C PRO A 51 -13.44 19.93 12.41
N LEU A 52 -13.16 20.73 13.45
CA LEU A 52 -12.17 20.42 14.47
C LEU A 52 -12.80 19.51 15.55
N PRO A 53 -12.34 18.26 15.73
CA PRO A 53 -12.77 17.44 16.86
C PRO A 53 -12.44 18.12 18.20
N PRO A 54 -13.03 17.69 19.33
CA PRO A 54 -12.62 18.17 20.65
C PRO A 54 -11.10 18.12 20.80
N ILE A 55 -10.49 19.21 21.26
CA ILE A 55 -9.01 19.30 21.29
C ILE A 55 -8.38 18.24 22.19
N GLY A 56 -9.07 17.74 23.22
CA GLY A 56 -8.61 16.59 24.00
C GLY A 56 -8.50 15.31 23.18
N PHE A 57 -9.40 15.06 22.23
CA PHE A 57 -9.29 13.94 21.28
C PHE A 57 -8.12 14.14 20.30
N VAL A 58 -7.89 15.38 19.85
CA VAL A 58 -6.72 15.73 19.02
C VAL A 58 -5.42 15.50 19.78
N ALA A 59 -5.38 15.91 21.06
CA ALA A 59 -4.27 15.70 21.98
C ALA A 59 -3.97 14.20 22.17
N ASP A 60 -5.01 13.40 22.39
CA ASP A 60 -4.90 11.95 22.55
C ASP A 60 -4.34 11.28 21.31
N LEU A 61 -4.90 11.58 20.14
CA LEU A 61 -4.44 11.01 18.88
C LEU A 61 -3.00 11.41 18.57
N GLY A 62 -2.63 12.67 18.79
CA GLY A 62 -1.26 13.11 18.55
C GLY A 62 -0.27 12.46 19.51
N ARG A 63 -0.62 12.25 20.78
CA ARG A 63 0.21 11.49 21.72
C ARG A 63 0.38 10.04 21.29
N ILE A 64 -0.71 9.33 21.01
CA ILE A 64 -0.64 7.92 20.59
C ILE A 64 0.13 7.78 19.26
N ALA A 65 -0.04 8.71 18.32
CA ALA A 65 0.58 8.61 17.00
C ALA A 65 2.06 9.04 16.96
N LEU A 66 2.51 9.91 17.87
CA LEU A 66 3.85 10.50 17.82
C LEU A 66 4.78 10.01 18.95
N GLU A 67 4.26 9.34 19.96
CA GLU A 67 5.05 8.80 21.06
C GLU A 67 5.16 7.28 20.98
N SER A 68 6.39 6.76 21.07
CA SER A 68 6.69 5.34 20.92
C SER A 68 6.30 4.48 22.13
N GLU A 69 6.09 5.07 23.29
CA GLU A 69 5.70 4.35 24.50
C GLU A 69 4.36 4.86 25.03
N PRO A 70 3.42 3.97 25.40
CA PRO A 70 2.31 4.38 26.21
C PRO A 70 2.89 4.93 27.52
N ALA A 71 2.73 6.23 27.77
CA ALA A 71 3.09 6.81 29.06
C ALA A 71 2.47 5.96 30.18
N GLU A 72 3.09 5.83 31.36
CA GLU A 72 2.51 5.09 32.48
C GLU A 72 1.18 5.75 32.91
N THR A 73 0.06 5.36 32.29
CA THR A 73 -1.00 6.31 31.88
C THR A 73 -2.17 6.49 32.85
N ALA A 74 -2.30 5.67 33.88
CA ALA A 74 -3.57 5.65 34.64
C ALA A 74 -3.51 6.35 36.00
N ARG A 75 -2.33 6.60 36.59
CA ARG A 75 -2.24 6.96 38.02
C ARG A 75 -2.44 8.43 38.32
N ASP A 76 -2.14 9.32 37.37
CA ASP A 76 -2.08 10.77 37.63
C ASP A 76 -3.12 11.59 36.85
N MET A 77 -4.17 10.94 36.34
CA MET A 77 -5.25 11.65 35.63
C MET A 77 -6.14 12.42 36.60
N ILE A 78 -6.21 13.74 36.42
CA ILE A 78 -7.09 14.62 37.19
C ILE A 78 -8.55 14.33 36.83
N ALA A 79 -9.40 14.15 37.85
CA ALA A 79 -10.84 13.99 37.65
C ALA A 79 -11.47 15.33 37.27
N VAL A 80 -12.04 15.42 36.07
CA VAL A 80 -12.68 16.63 35.56
C VAL A 80 -14.13 16.73 36.06
N PRO A 81 -14.52 17.80 36.77
CA PRO A 81 -15.89 18.01 37.21
C PRO A 81 -16.88 17.99 36.03
N GLY A 82 -17.99 17.27 36.19
CA GLY A 82 -19.02 17.16 35.15
C GLY A 82 -18.74 16.13 34.05
N PHE A 83 -17.53 15.56 34.00
CA PHE A 83 -17.23 14.46 33.09
C PHE A 83 -17.52 13.11 33.76
N ALA A 84 -18.60 12.45 33.34
CA ALA A 84 -19.05 11.22 33.97
C ALA A 84 -18.00 10.09 33.86
N ALA A 85 -17.68 9.45 34.99
CA ALA A 85 -16.67 8.37 35.03
C ALA A 85 -16.99 7.19 34.09
N GLY A 86 -18.29 6.91 33.86
CA GLY A 86 -18.72 5.91 32.88
C GLY A 86 -18.32 6.27 31.44
N LEU A 87 -18.55 7.53 31.03
CA LEU A 87 -18.19 8.01 29.70
C LEU A 87 -16.66 8.06 29.52
N ALA A 88 -15.92 8.49 30.54
CA ALA A 88 -14.46 8.47 30.52
C ALA A 88 -13.93 7.05 30.29
N ARG A 89 -14.48 6.07 31.01
CA ARG A 89 -14.10 4.67 30.85
C ARG A 89 -14.47 4.10 29.48
N GLU A 90 -15.66 4.39 28.98
CA GLU A 90 -16.06 3.97 27.63
C GLU A 90 -15.16 4.56 26.55
N TYR A 91 -14.71 5.81 26.73
CA TYR A 91 -13.72 6.42 25.86
C TYR A 91 -12.37 5.73 25.93
N ASP A 92 -11.84 5.49 27.13
CA ASP A 92 -10.57 4.78 27.30
C ASP A 92 -10.63 3.36 26.66
N ASP A 93 -11.70 2.61 26.94
CA ASP A 93 -11.86 1.22 26.48
C ASP A 93 -12.11 1.11 24.96
N TYR A 94 -13.04 1.91 24.42
CA TYR A 94 -13.48 1.75 23.01
C TYR A 94 -12.78 2.67 22.03
N VAL A 95 -12.25 3.80 22.47
CA VAL A 95 -11.58 4.78 21.60
C VAL A 95 -10.07 4.60 21.69
N LEU A 96 -9.48 4.84 22.85
CA LEU A 96 -8.02 4.73 23.02
C LEU A 96 -7.55 3.29 22.83
N GLY A 97 -8.21 2.34 23.47
CA GLY A 97 -7.91 0.91 23.32
C GLY A 97 -7.96 0.45 21.85
N ARG A 98 -8.84 1.04 21.03
CA ARG A 98 -8.93 0.73 19.62
C ARG A 98 -7.77 1.31 18.81
N PHE A 99 -7.36 2.55 19.06
CA PHE A 99 -6.19 3.13 18.38
C PHE A 99 -4.90 2.34 18.66
N TYR A 100 -4.74 1.85 19.90
CA TYR A 100 -3.60 0.98 20.22
C TYR A 100 -3.66 -0.39 19.54
N ALA A 101 -4.85 -0.93 19.29
CA ALA A 101 -5.04 -2.26 18.71
C ALA A 101 -5.07 -2.28 17.17
N ASP A 102 -5.33 -1.14 16.52
CA ASP A 102 -5.51 -1.05 15.07
C ASP A 102 -4.15 -1.00 14.32
N LEU A 103 -3.87 -2.05 13.53
CA LEU A 103 -2.61 -2.19 12.79
C LEU A 103 -2.45 -1.10 11.70
N ALA A 104 -3.53 -0.65 11.07
CA ALA A 104 -3.45 0.39 10.05
C ALA A 104 -3.11 1.73 10.69
N PHE A 105 -3.70 2.03 11.85
CA PHE A 105 -3.34 3.19 12.65
C PHE A 105 -1.87 3.16 13.11
N GLN A 106 -1.39 2.02 13.63
CA GLN A 106 0.02 1.86 14.01
C GLN A 106 0.97 2.14 12.84
N ARG A 107 0.67 1.61 11.65
CA ARG A 107 1.47 1.89 10.44
C ARG A 107 1.42 3.37 10.04
N ALA A 108 0.26 4.02 10.18
CA ALA A 108 0.14 5.46 9.94
C ALA A 108 0.98 6.27 10.93
N ALA A 109 0.98 5.88 12.21
CA ALA A 109 1.81 6.48 13.26
C ALA A 109 3.32 6.33 12.93
N ASP A 110 3.77 5.14 12.55
CA ASP A 110 5.15 4.90 12.11
C ASP A 110 5.54 5.80 10.91
N ALA A 111 4.62 6.02 9.98
CA ALA A 111 4.83 6.93 8.87
C ALA A 111 4.93 8.40 9.32
N LEU A 112 4.10 8.82 10.29
CA LEU A 112 4.13 10.17 10.86
C LEU A 112 5.48 10.54 11.50
N LEU A 113 6.16 9.57 12.12
CA LEU A 113 7.47 9.79 12.74
C LEU A 113 8.55 10.24 11.73
N ARG A 114 8.38 9.96 10.43
CA ARG A 114 9.31 10.38 9.36
C ARG A 114 9.20 11.86 9.03
N TYR A 115 8.07 12.49 9.34
CA TYR A 115 7.86 13.92 9.10
C TYR A 115 8.49 14.77 10.22
N GLN A 116 8.86 16.00 9.90
CA GLN A 116 9.51 16.93 10.83
C GLN A 116 8.78 18.28 10.88
N GLY A 117 8.84 18.93 12.04
CA GLY A 117 8.29 20.27 12.25
C GLY A 117 6.83 20.39 11.82
N ARG A 118 6.52 21.44 11.04
CA ARG A 118 5.16 21.74 10.59
C ARG A 118 4.55 20.65 9.70
N ASP A 119 5.36 19.94 8.91
CA ASP A 119 4.87 18.87 8.05
C ASP A 119 4.34 17.68 8.86
N ARG A 120 4.91 17.43 10.05
CA ARG A 120 4.37 16.43 10.98
C ARG A 120 2.98 16.83 11.48
N SER A 121 2.80 18.10 11.86
CA SER A 121 1.49 18.63 12.29
C SER A 121 0.45 18.55 11.17
N ARG A 122 0.84 18.86 9.93
CA ARG A 122 -0.04 18.73 8.75
C ARG A 122 -0.39 17.27 8.47
N ALA A 123 0.56 16.36 8.61
CA ALA A 123 0.33 14.93 8.40
C ALA A 123 -0.58 14.33 9.49
N LEU A 124 -0.43 14.76 10.75
CA LEU A 124 -1.36 14.39 11.82
C LEU A 124 -2.76 14.96 11.60
N ALA A 125 -2.86 16.23 11.18
CA ALA A 125 -4.14 16.85 10.82
C ALA A 125 -4.84 16.07 9.68
N PHE A 126 -4.08 15.62 8.69
CA PHE A 126 -4.56 14.72 7.64
C PHE A 126 -5.08 13.41 8.22
N LEU A 127 -4.32 12.73 9.09
CA LEU A 127 -4.74 11.48 9.70
C LEU A 127 -6.04 11.63 10.50
N ILE A 128 -6.15 12.68 11.33
CA ILE A 128 -7.34 12.99 12.12
C ILE A 128 -8.54 13.25 11.20
N HIS A 129 -8.33 13.97 10.10
CA HIS A 129 -9.36 14.23 9.11
C HIS A 129 -9.89 12.92 8.48
N GLU A 130 -9.01 12.01 8.07
CA GLU A 130 -9.41 10.73 7.47
C GLU A 130 -10.14 9.82 8.48
N ILE A 131 -9.68 9.78 9.73
CA ILE A 131 -10.39 9.08 10.82
C ILE A 131 -11.79 9.66 10.98
N GLY A 132 -11.92 11.00 11.05
CA GLY A 132 -13.20 11.68 11.16
C GLY A 132 -14.13 11.37 9.98
N HIS A 133 -13.59 11.40 8.76
CA HIS A 133 -14.34 11.09 7.55
C HIS A 133 -14.85 9.64 7.51
N ARG A 134 -14.03 8.66 7.93
CA ARG A 134 -14.40 7.23 7.92
C ARG A 134 -15.35 6.83 9.04
N THR A 135 -15.09 7.33 10.23
CA THR A 135 -15.89 6.99 11.43
C THR A 135 -17.17 7.83 11.52
N GLY A 136 -17.24 8.94 10.79
CA GLY A 136 -18.31 9.92 10.93
C GLY A 136 -18.14 10.81 12.18
N VAL A 137 -16.98 10.77 12.85
CA VAL A 137 -16.67 11.70 13.92
C VAL A 137 -16.62 13.13 13.37
N GLY A 138 -17.63 13.92 13.75
CA GLY A 138 -17.71 15.33 13.43
C GLY A 138 -16.86 16.20 14.36
N GLY A 139 -17.02 17.51 14.22
CA GLY A 139 -16.24 18.50 14.95
C GLY A 139 -16.95 19.85 15.01
N ALA A 140 -16.33 20.81 15.70
CA ALA A 140 -16.73 22.20 15.68
C ALA A 140 -16.10 22.92 14.47
N ILE A 141 -16.91 23.66 13.72
CA ILE A 141 -16.44 24.64 12.75
C ILE A 141 -16.25 25.95 13.53
N LEU A 142 -15.00 26.38 13.64
CA LEU A 142 -14.61 27.60 14.34
C LEU A 142 -13.55 28.37 13.57
N SER A 143 -13.40 29.65 13.88
CA SER A 143 -12.39 30.50 13.23
C SER A 143 -10.97 30.08 13.65
N PRO A 144 -10.04 29.84 12.71
CA PRO A 144 -8.63 29.55 13.02
C PRO A 144 -7.96 30.63 13.87
N ALA A 145 -8.48 31.86 13.84
CA ALA A 145 -7.98 32.97 14.66
C ALA A 145 -8.15 32.71 16.17
N VAL A 146 -9.17 31.96 16.59
CA VAL A 146 -9.38 31.60 18.00
C VAL A 146 -8.31 30.62 18.46
N VAL A 147 -8.04 29.58 17.67
CA VAL A 147 -6.97 28.61 17.97
C VAL A 147 -5.61 29.31 17.99
N LYS A 148 -5.36 30.20 17.01
CA LYS A 148 -4.11 30.97 16.95
C LYS A 148 -3.94 31.88 18.17
N ARG A 149 -5.00 32.56 18.62
CA ARG A 149 -4.95 33.39 19.83
C ARG A 149 -4.53 32.57 21.05
N LEU A 150 -5.07 31.36 21.22
CA LEU A 150 -4.69 30.46 22.31
C LEU A 150 -3.25 29.95 22.15
N ALA A 151 -2.84 29.62 20.91
CA ALA A 151 -1.48 29.16 20.61
C ALA A 151 -0.40 30.25 20.82
N ASP A 152 -0.75 31.53 20.65
CA ASP A 152 0.11 32.68 20.90
C ASP A 152 0.19 33.04 22.41
N SER A 153 -0.67 32.45 23.25
CA SER A 153 -0.72 32.67 24.71
C SER A 153 0.18 31.68 25.46
N SER A 154 0.50 31.95 26.74
CA SER A 154 1.27 30.99 27.54
C SER A 154 0.47 29.70 27.75
N PRO A 155 1.03 28.50 27.48
CA PRO A 155 0.30 27.25 27.67
C PRO A 155 -0.16 27.02 29.13
N GLU A 156 0.58 27.56 30.11
CA GLU A 156 0.20 27.53 31.52
C GLU A 156 -1.06 28.37 31.80
N GLU A 157 -1.15 29.55 31.18
CA GLU A 157 -2.31 30.45 31.29
C GLU A 157 -3.54 29.81 30.63
N VAL A 158 -3.37 29.22 29.45
CA VAL A 158 -4.42 28.47 28.74
C VAL A 158 -4.98 27.35 29.63
N LEU A 159 -4.11 26.57 30.27
CA LEU A 159 -4.52 25.50 31.17
C LEU A 159 -5.26 26.02 32.40
N ALA A 160 -4.71 27.06 33.04
CA ALA A 160 -5.32 27.67 34.21
C ALA A 160 -6.71 28.25 33.89
N GLU A 161 -6.86 28.96 32.77
CA GLU A 161 -8.12 29.54 32.31
C GLU A 161 -9.15 28.45 32.01
N GLY A 162 -8.75 27.36 31.33
CA GLY A 162 -9.63 26.24 31.06
C GLY A 162 -10.11 25.52 32.32
N TRP A 163 -9.23 25.34 33.31
CA TRP A 163 -9.63 24.73 34.58
C TRP A 163 -10.55 25.64 35.39
N GLU A 164 -10.27 26.96 35.39
CA GLU A 164 -11.13 27.94 36.04
C GLU A 164 -12.53 27.93 35.42
N SER A 165 -12.63 27.94 34.09
CA SER A 165 -13.90 27.88 33.36
C SER A 165 -14.71 26.63 33.73
N ILE A 166 -14.08 25.45 33.80
CA ILE A 166 -14.77 24.21 34.24
C ILE A 166 -15.27 24.34 35.68
N ARG A 167 -14.50 24.97 36.56
CA ARG A 167 -14.85 25.13 37.98
C ARG A 167 -15.97 26.16 38.20
N SER A 168 -15.96 27.26 37.45
CA SER A 168 -16.92 28.35 37.59
C SER A 168 -18.25 28.07 36.90
N GLU A 169 -18.21 27.57 35.66
CA GLU A 169 -19.36 27.43 34.77
C GLU A 169 -19.82 25.99 34.62
N GLY A 170 -18.96 25.04 34.98
CA GLY A 170 -19.17 23.62 34.70
C GLY A 170 -18.72 23.24 33.29
N LEU A 171 -18.65 21.94 33.04
CA LEU A 171 -18.28 21.40 31.74
C LEU A 171 -19.40 21.63 30.72
N LEU A 172 -19.05 22.16 29.55
CA LEU A 172 -19.99 22.43 28.46
C LEU A 172 -20.73 21.14 28.06
N PRO A 173 -22.09 21.12 28.09
CA PRO A 173 -22.88 19.94 27.71
C PRO A 173 -22.60 19.46 26.28
N GLY A 174 -22.26 20.39 25.38
CA GLY A 174 -21.87 20.08 24.01
C GLY A 174 -20.62 19.21 23.91
N LEU A 175 -19.60 19.46 24.73
CA LEU A 175 -18.37 18.66 24.79
C LEU A 175 -18.66 17.25 25.30
N VAL A 176 -19.43 17.13 26.38
CA VAL A 176 -19.84 15.82 26.94
C VAL A 176 -20.60 15.00 25.90
N GLY A 177 -21.58 15.62 25.23
CA GLY A 177 -22.31 14.97 24.14
C GLY A 177 -21.41 14.56 22.98
N HIS A 178 -20.37 15.35 22.67
CA HIS A 178 -19.42 15.05 21.59
C HIS A 178 -18.55 13.84 21.90
N TYR A 179 -18.05 13.71 23.12
CA TYR A 179 -17.32 12.51 23.54
C TYR A 179 -18.19 11.25 23.46
N GLY A 180 -19.47 11.33 23.87
CA GLY A 180 -20.41 10.22 23.70
C GLY A 180 -20.62 9.81 22.23
N ARG A 181 -20.67 10.79 21.33
CA ARG A 181 -20.73 10.53 19.88
C ARG A 181 -19.43 9.93 19.35
N ILE A 182 -18.27 10.39 19.80
CA ILE A 182 -16.96 9.81 19.41
C ILE A 182 -16.91 8.34 19.81
N VAL A 183 -17.26 8.01 21.06
CA VAL A 183 -17.33 6.63 21.53
C VAL A 183 -18.25 5.79 20.63
N THR A 184 -19.45 6.29 20.34
CA THR A 184 -20.42 5.57 19.52
C THR A 184 -19.93 5.37 18.07
N ALA A 185 -19.40 6.42 17.45
CA ALA A 185 -18.93 6.42 16.07
C ALA A 185 -17.73 5.49 15.89
N ILE A 186 -16.74 5.60 16.79
CA ILE A 186 -15.55 4.76 16.77
C ILE A 186 -15.88 3.33 17.15
N ARG A 187 -16.78 3.07 18.09
CA ARG A 187 -17.18 1.69 18.42
C ARG A 187 -17.85 0.97 17.24
N ASN A 188 -18.63 1.70 16.45
CA ASN A 188 -19.41 1.15 15.34
C ASN A 188 -18.68 1.19 13.99
N SER A 189 -17.45 1.73 13.92
CA SER A 189 -16.69 1.79 12.68
C SER A 189 -16.00 0.46 12.34
N GLY A 190 -15.81 0.20 11.05
CA GLY A 190 -15.09 -0.98 10.55
C GLY A 190 -13.57 -0.80 10.65
N ASP A 191 -13.00 0.04 9.79
CA ASP A 191 -11.58 0.40 9.82
C ASP A 191 -11.43 1.88 10.21
N LEU A 192 -10.43 2.19 11.05
CA LEU A 192 -10.15 3.58 11.45
C LEU A 192 -9.42 4.36 10.36
N VAL A 193 -8.51 3.67 9.67
CA VAL A 193 -7.63 4.22 8.64
C VAL A 193 -7.60 3.25 7.47
N GLY A 194 -7.77 3.74 6.24
CA GLY A 194 -7.71 2.91 5.05
C GLY A 194 -6.28 2.67 4.57
N PRO A 195 -6.05 1.62 3.76
CA PRO A 195 -4.74 1.35 3.17
C PRO A 195 -4.24 2.51 2.30
N GLU A 196 -5.14 3.27 1.65
CA GLU A 196 -4.80 4.47 0.89
C GLU A 196 -4.26 5.61 1.77
N ASP A 197 -4.78 5.77 2.99
CA ASP A 197 -4.39 6.86 3.89
C ASP A 197 -3.01 6.57 4.48
N VAL A 198 -2.76 5.30 4.85
CA VAL A 198 -1.44 4.81 5.26
C VAL A 198 -0.44 5.00 4.13
N PHE A 199 -0.80 4.63 2.90
CA PHE A 199 0.07 4.81 1.74
C PHE A 199 0.40 6.29 1.51
N GLU A 200 -0.59 7.17 1.62
CA GLU A 200 -0.41 8.62 1.44
C GLU A 200 0.58 9.19 2.46
N LEU A 201 0.51 8.73 3.70
CA LEU A 201 1.44 9.09 4.77
C LEU A 201 2.83 8.48 4.58
N GLU A 202 2.95 7.21 4.18
CA GLU A 202 4.23 6.56 3.96
C GLU A 202 5.04 7.21 2.81
N ARG A 203 4.35 7.81 1.84
CA ARG A 203 4.96 8.38 0.61
C ARG A 203 5.07 9.90 0.59
N GLY A 204 4.66 10.61 1.66
CA GLY A 204 4.70 12.07 1.66
C GLY A 204 3.56 12.74 0.89
N THR A 205 2.76 11.96 0.15
CA THR A 205 1.71 12.51 -0.73
C THR A 205 0.53 13.07 0.05
N ALA A 206 0.35 12.71 1.33
CA ALA A 206 -0.65 13.32 2.21
C ALA A 206 -0.55 14.87 2.25
N LEU A 207 0.65 15.41 2.03
CA LEU A 207 0.94 16.85 2.03
C LEU A 207 0.86 17.52 0.65
N ALA A 208 0.68 16.73 -0.42
CA ALA A 208 0.63 17.20 -1.80
C ALA A 208 -0.71 17.89 -2.14
N GLU A 209 -0.78 18.49 -3.33
CA GLU A 209 -1.99 19.14 -3.81
C GLU A 209 -3.17 18.17 -3.91
N PHE A 210 -4.38 18.67 -3.66
CA PHE A 210 -5.61 17.88 -3.61
C PHE A 210 -5.85 17.07 -4.89
N GLY A 211 -5.58 17.64 -6.07
CA GLY A 211 -5.79 16.94 -7.35
C GLY A 211 -4.93 15.69 -7.51
N GLN A 212 -3.64 15.79 -7.16
CA GLN A 212 -2.71 14.66 -7.22
C GLN A 212 -3.07 13.57 -6.21
N ARG A 213 -3.45 13.96 -4.98
CA ARG A 213 -3.93 13.04 -3.94
C ARG A 213 -5.18 12.29 -4.37
N LEU A 214 -6.16 13.01 -4.92
CA LEU A 214 -7.41 12.41 -5.39
C LEU A 214 -7.15 11.36 -6.48
N ALA A 215 -6.30 11.68 -7.46
CA ALA A 215 -5.95 10.74 -8.53
C ALA A 215 -5.29 9.47 -7.97
N LEU A 216 -4.30 9.62 -7.07
CA LEU A 216 -3.62 8.50 -6.40
C LEU A 216 -4.61 7.60 -5.65
N ARG A 217 -5.48 8.22 -4.83
CA ARG A 217 -6.48 7.51 -4.05
C ARG A 217 -7.44 6.72 -4.93
N GLN A 218 -7.93 7.33 -6.01
CA GLN A 218 -8.80 6.65 -6.96
C GLN A 218 -8.10 5.46 -7.64
N VAL A 219 -6.81 5.57 -7.98
CA VAL A 219 -6.05 4.44 -8.54
C VAL A 219 -5.91 3.30 -7.53
N LEU A 220 -5.53 3.59 -6.28
CA LEU A 220 -5.38 2.58 -5.24
C LEU A 220 -6.69 1.87 -4.92
N GLN A 221 -7.79 2.62 -4.76
CA GLN A 221 -9.12 2.07 -4.50
C GLN A 221 -9.62 1.21 -5.67
N ALA A 222 -9.46 1.69 -6.91
CA ALA A 222 -9.85 0.92 -8.08
C ALA A 222 -9.01 -0.36 -8.23
N ALA A 223 -7.71 -0.29 -7.95
CA ALA A 223 -6.83 -1.46 -7.99
C ALA A 223 -7.24 -2.49 -6.93
N GLU A 224 -7.52 -2.07 -5.69
CA GLU A 224 -7.94 -2.99 -4.63
C GLU A 224 -9.26 -3.71 -4.98
N ARG A 225 -10.25 -2.97 -5.51
CA ARG A 225 -11.51 -3.57 -5.98
C ARG A 225 -11.26 -4.60 -7.07
N MET A 226 -10.46 -4.28 -8.09
CA MET A 226 -10.10 -5.24 -9.14
C MET A 226 -9.41 -6.47 -8.56
N LEU A 227 -8.42 -6.28 -7.68
CA LEU A 227 -7.63 -7.35 -7.08
C LEU A 227 -8.48 -8.26 -6.18
N SER A 228 -9.52 -7.73 -5.54
CA SER A 228 -10.44 -8.49 -4.69
C SER A 228 -11.29 -9.50 -5.47
N LEU A 229 -11.51 -9.26 -6.77
CA LEU A 229 -12.25 -10.14 -7.68
C LEU A 229 -11.35 -11.23 -8.29
N LEU A 230 -10.02 -11.09 -8.19
CA LEU A 230 -9.07 -12.04 -8.76
C LEU A 230 -8.83 -13.27 -7.86
N PRO A 231 -8.40 -14.40 -8.43
CA PRO A 231 -7.94 -15.54 -7.66
C PRO A 231 -6.83 -15.18 -6.66
N ARG A 232 -6.93 -15.70 -5.44
CA ARG A 232 -5.86 -15.54 -4.42
C ARG A 232 -4.62 -16.37 -4.76
N SER A 233 -4.80 -17.55 -5.37
CA SER A 233 -3.73 -18.50 -5.66
C SER A 233 -3.30 -18.46 -7.12
N LYS A 234 -2.00 -18.67 -7.36
CA LYS A 234 -1.42 -18.85 -8.70
C LYS A 234 -2.15 -19.98 -9.44
N PRO A 235 -2.64 -19.76 -10.67
CA PRO A 235 -3.21 -20.82 -11.49
C PRO A 235 -2.19 -21.95 -11.74
N ARG A 236 -2.66 -23.20 -11.86
CA ARG A 236 -1.76 -24.34 -12.14
C ARG A 236 -1.15 -24.19 -13.54
N LEU A 237 0.17 -24.25 -13.61
CA LEU A 237 0.93 -24.19 -14.86
C LEU A 237 0.65 -25.40 -15.75
N ARG A 238 0.65 -25.19 -17.08
CA ARG A 238 0.72 -26.30 -18.04
C ARG A 238 2.07 -27.01 -17.90
N SER A 239 2.07 -28.34 -17.89
CA SER A 239 3.25 -29.21 -17.82
C SER A 239 4.20 -29.11 -19.04
N ARG A 240 3.96 -28.19 -19.99
CA ARG A 240 4.72 -28.02 -21.24
C ARG A 240 5.03 -26.56 -21.61
N SER A 241 5.08 -25.61 -20.66
CA SER A 241 5.60 -24.28 -21.02
C SER A 241 7.11 -24.39 -21.30
N HIS A 242 7.55 -23.97 -22.49
CA HIS A 242 8.96 -23.98 -22.88
C HIS A 242 9.85 -23.42 -21.77
N GLN A 243 10.63 -24.32 -21.17
CA GLN A 243 11.66 -23.96 -20.21
C GLN A 243 12.87 -23.54 -21.03
N VAL A 244 13.05 -22.24 -21.24
CA VAL A 244 14.32 -21.74 -21.77
C VAL A 244 15.34 -21.85 -20.64
N ALA A 245 16.15 -22.90 -20.67
CA ALA A 245 17.30 -23.04 -19.79
C ALA A 245 18.33 -21.98 -20.17
N THR A 246 18.46 -20.94 -19.36
CA THR A 246 19.57 -19.99 -19.50
C THR A 246 20.84 -20.74 -19.15
N ARG A 247 21.73 -20.97 -20.13
CA ARG A 247 23.11 -21.38 -19.83
C ARG A 247 23.75 -20.21 -19.10
N MET A 248 24.00 -20.35 -17.79
CA MET A 248 24.95 -19.49 -17.10
C MET A 248 26.33 -19.75 -17.73
N LEU A 249 26.81 -18.81 -18.53
CA LEU A 249 28.24 -18.64 -18.75
C LEU A 249 28.76 -17.88 -17.53
N ASP A 250 29.05 -18.61 -16.45
CA ASP A 250 29.99 -18.14 -15.45
C ASP A 250 31.36 -18.71 -15.84
N GLU A 251 32.15 -17.87 -16.54
CA GLU A 251 33.60 -17.98 -16.50
C GLU A 251 34.05 -17.56 -15.10
N ASP A 252 33.98 -18.48 -14.14
CA ASP A 252 34.93 -18.49 -13.03
C ASP A 252 35.02 -19.91 -12.48
N SER A 253 36.19 -20.49 -12.74
CA SER A 253 36.59 -21.80 -12.24
C SER A 253 36.81 -21.72 -10.74
N TYR A 254 35.84 -22.14 -9.91
CA TYR A 254 36.00 -22.82 -8.62
C TYR A 254 34.62 -22.95 -7.94
N PRO A 255 34.14 -24.16 -7.59
CA PRO A 255 32.82 -24.31 -6.95
C PRO A 255 32.90 -23.90 -5.48
N VAL A 256 32.25 -22.79 -5.12
CA VAL A 256 32.07 -22.33 -3.72
C VAL A 256 30.66 -22.73 -3.27
N GLY A 257 30.49 -23.93 -2.73
CA GLY A 257 29.18 -24.40 -2.23
C GLY A 257 29.31 -25.57 -1.25
N GLY A 258 28.69 -25.44 -0.08
CA GLY A 258 28.65 -26.46 0.98
C GLY A 258 27.60 -27.56 0.74
N PHE A 259 27.63 -28.60 1.57
CA PHE A 259 26.70 -29.74 1.50
C PHE A 259 25.40 -29.44 2.28
N ALA A 260 24.24 -29.67 1.67
CA ALA A 260 22.94 -29.30 2.25
C ALA A 260 22.23 -30.46 2.98
N SER A 261 22.37 -31.70 2.50
CA SER A 261 21.79 -32.89 3.16
C SER A 261 22.50 -34.20 2.78
N LEU A 262 22.08 -35.30 3.40
CA LEU A 262 22.51 -36.67 3.06
C LEU A 262 21.41 -37.38 2.26
N SER A 263 21.80 -38.12 1.21
CA SER A 263 20.91 -38.86 0.32
C SER A 263 21.42 -40.28 0.13
N THR A 264 20.54 -41.25 -0.14
CA THR A 264 20.94 -42.62 -0.52
C THR A 264 21.26 -42.78 -2.01
N ARG A 265 21.21 -41.68 -2.77
CA ARG A 265 21.54 -41.61 -4.19
C ARG A 265 22.56 -40.51 -4.44
N GLY A 266 23.64 -40.83 -5.16
CA GLY A 266 24.71 -39.89 -5.52
C GLY A 266 25.81 -40.54 -6.34
N SER A 267 26.79 -39.74 -6.78
CA SER A 267 27.99 -40.24 -7.45
C SER A 267 29.02 -40.70 -6.42
N MET A 268 29.95 -41.59 -6.79
CA MET A 268 31.03 -42.03 -5.89
C MET A 268 31.89 -40.85 -5.38
N GLU A 269 32.00 -39.77 -6.15
CA GLU A 269 32.70 -38.54 -5.77
C GLU A 269 32.02 -37.78 -4.63
N SER A 270 30.73 -38.04 -4.41
CA SER A 270 29.91 -37.45 -3.35
C SER A 270 29.61 -38.43 -2.22
N LEU A 271 30.25 -39.61 -2.20
CA LEU A 271 30.09 -40.60 -1.15
C LEU A 271 30.55 -40.03 0.21
N LEU A 272 29.74 -40.24 1.25
CA LEU A 272 30.08 -39.83 2.60
C LEU A 272 31.33 -40.60 3.07
N HIS A 273 32.37 -39.88 3.52
CA HIS A 273 33.67 -40.48 3.83
C HIS A 273 33.60 -41.59 4.89
N SER A 274 32.66 -41.50 5.83
CA SER A 274 32.45 -42.55 6.83
C SER A 274 31.97 -43.88 6.23
N GLN A 275 31.40 -43.90 5.02
CA GLN A 275 31.00 -45.15 4.36
C GLN A 275 32.19 -45.98 3.91
N LEU A 276 33.35 -45.37 3.64
CA LEU A 276 34.57 -46.09 3.27
C LEU A 276 35.12 -46.95 4.42
N SER A 277 34.69 -46.70 5.66
CA SER A 277 35.06 -47.55 6.80
C SER A 277 34.47 -48.96 6.75
N TYR A 278 33.46 -49.19 5.90
CA TYR A 278 32.86 -50.50 5.68
C TYR A 278 33.59 -51.35 4.62
N MET A 279 34.63 -50.80 3.99
CA MET A 279 35.44 -51.53 3.01
C MET A 279 36.49 -52.36 3.74
N GLU A 280 36.47 -53.67 3.53
CA GLU A 280 37.48 -54.59 4.07
C GLU A 280 38.40 -55.05 2.93
N PRO A 281 39.73 -54.97 3.11
CA PRO A 281 40.68 -55.15 2.00
C PRO A 281 40.74 -56.59 1.46
N ASP A 282 40.49 -57.59 2.29
CA ASP A 282 40.79 -58.99 1.97
C ASP A 282 39.56 -59.93 2.00
N ASP A 283 38.38 -59.45 2.41
CA ASP A 283 37.18 -60.29 2.56
C ASP A 283 35.98 -59.69 1.81
N ARG A 284 35.63 -60.28 0.65
CA ARG A 284 34.50 -59.84 -0.17
C ARG A 284 33.47 -60.96 -0.35
N PRO A 285 32.16 -60.66 -0.33
CA PRO A 285 31.57 -59.32 -0.23
C PRO A 285 31.65 -58.74 1.18
N ASP A 286 32.05 -57.47 1.28
CA ASP A 286 32.12 -56.75 2.56
C ASP A 286 30.82 -55.99 2.84
N LEU A 287 30.76 -55.31 3.99
CA LEU A 287 29.58 -54.54 4.38
C LEU A 287 29.34 -53.34 3.46
N PHE A 288 30.40 -52.82 2.81
CA PHE A 288 30.28 -51.78 1.81
C PHE A 288 29.57 -52.29 0.54
N ASP A 289 29.97 -53.45 0.04
CA ASP A 289 29.37 -54.12 -1.12
C ASP A 289 27.88 -54.41 -0.89
N ILE A 290 27.52 -54.91 0.31
CA ILE A 290 26.12 -55.18 0.68
C ILE A 290 25.29 -53.89 0.68
N LYS A 291 25.84 -52.81 1.24
CA LYS A 291 25.15 -51.51 1.28
C LYS A 291 25.04 -50.85 -0.10
N PHE A 292 26.05 -51.03 -0.95
CA PHE A 292 26.04 -50.54 -2.33
C PHE A 292 24.92 -51.20 -3.13
N VAL A 293 24.78 -52.53 -3.05
CA VAL A 293 23.75 -53.29 -3.80
C VAL A 293 22.34 -53.02 -3.27
N ARG A 294 22.20 -52.63 -2.00
CA ARG A 294 20.90 -52.32 -1.37
C ARG A 294 20.48 -50.85 -1.46
N ASP A 295 21.24 -50.00 -2.16
CA ASP A 295 21.02 -48.55 -2.20
C ASP A 295 20.97 -47.92 -0.79
N GLU A 296 21.80 -48.42 0.14
CA GLU A 296 21.86 -47.96 1.54
C GLU A 296 23.07 -47.07 1.83
N LEU A 297 23.96 -46.85 0.85
CA LEU A 297 25.09 -45.94 0.99
C LEU A 297 24.62 -44.49 1.04
N LEU A 298 25.26 -43.71 1.92
CA LEU A 298 24.96 -42.29 2.07
C LEU A 298 25.94 -41.44 1.25
N TYR A 299 25.38 -40.50 0.52
CA TYR A 299 26.07 -39.51 -0.30
C TYR A 299 25.72 -38.12 0.22
N TYR A 300 26.67 -37.20 0.14
CA TYR A 300 26.36 -35.78 0.26
C TYR A 300 25.50 -35.35 -0.93
N SER A 301 24.25 -34.96 -0.68
CA SER A 301 23.48 -34.24 -1.69
C SER A 301 23.93 -32.79 -1.68
N ARG A 302 24.48 -32.33 -2.80
CA ARG A 302 24.72 -30.90 -2.99
C ARG A 302 23.38 -30.19 -3.04
N ASP A 303 23.35 -28.98 -2.50
CA ASP A 303 22.32 -28.05 -2.92
C ASP A 303 22.57 -27.81 -4.41
N GLU A 304 21.76 -28.42 -5.27
CA GLU A 304 21.57 -27.89 -6.61
C GLU A 304 20.79 -26.58 -6.48
N ASN A 305 21.39 -25.57 -5.82
CA ASN A 305 21.12 -24.19 -6.11
C ASN A 305 21.72 -23.86 -7.48
N GLN A 306 21.39 -24.66 -8.50
CA GLN A 306 21.13 -24.06 -9.78
C GLN A 306 19.95 -23.12 -9.53
N PHE A 307 20.25 -21.85 -9.25
CA PHE A 307 19.32 -20.77 -9.37
C PHE A 307 18.86 -20.73 -10.84
N LEU A 308 17.99 -21.66 -11.24
CA LEU A 308 17.12 -21.54 -12.40
C LEU A 308 16.04 -20.52 -12.05
N ARG A 309 16.47 -19.32 -11.62
CA ARG A 309 15.57 -18.19 -11.40
C ARG A 309 15.19 -17.73 -12.80
N ARG A 310 14.03 -18.21 -13.26
CA ARG A 310 13.45 -17.82 -14.55
C ARG A 310 13.41 -16.30 -14.56
N ARG A 311 14.04 -15.70 -15.57
CA ARG A 311 14.01 -14.25 -15.76
C ARG A 311 12.84 -13.92 -16.66
N ARG A 312 11.99 -13.01 -16.22
CA ARG A 312 10.91 -12.44 -17.04
C ARG A 312 11.06 -10.94 -17.12
N THR A 313 10.98 -10.42 -18.33
CA THR A 313 10.93 -8.97 -18.57
C THR A 313 9.57 -8.63 -19.16
N ILE A 314 8.86 -7.75 -18.48
CA ILE A 314 7.52 -7.30 -18.87
C ILE A 314 7.63 -5.85 -19.33
N LEU A 315 7.43 -5.64 -20.62
CA LEU A 315 7.44 -4.31 -21.23
C LEU A 315 6.01 -3.77 -21.28
N LEU A 316 5.76 -2.66 -20.59
CA LEU A 316 4.48 -1.97 -20.53
C LEU A 316 4.58 -0.70 -21.38
N ALA A 317 4.16 -0.79 -22.63
CA ALA A 317 4.24 0.28 -23.62
C ALA A 317 2.99 1.16 -23.59
N VAL A 318 3.12 2.39 -23.08
CA VAL A 318 2.01 3.33 -22.88
C VAL A 318 2.03 4.38 -24.00
N TRP A 319 1.01 4.35 -24.86
CA TRP A 319 0.92 5.21 -26.04
C TRP A 319 0.33 6.60 -25.74
N PRO A 320 0.76 7.67 -26.45
CA PRO A 320 0.32 9.04 -26.15
C PRO A 320 -1.19 9.25 -26.33
N LYS A 321 -1.81 8.49 -27.23
CA LYS A 321 -3.26 8.56 -27.48
C LYS A 321 -4.08 8.23 -26.23
N LEU A 322 -3.49 7.56 -25.23
CA LEU A 322 -4.13 7.28 -23.95
C LEU A 322 -4.59 8.55 -23.19
N VAL A 323 -4.13 9.75 -23.57
CA VAL A 323 -4.69 11.02 -23.08
C VAL A 323 -6.20 11.11 -23.29
N GLU A 324 -6.74 10.52 -24.35
CA GLU A 324 -8.20 10.46 -24.61
C GLU A 324 -8.95 9.65 -23.52
N ALA A 325 -8.25 8.80 -22.75
CA ALA A 325 -8.82 8.09 -21.61
C ALA A 325 -8.99 8.97 -20.36
N ARG A 326 -8.62 10.26 -20.39
CA ARG A 326 -8.97 11.27 -19.34
C ARG A 326 -10.45 11.65 -19.39
N PHE A 327 -11.30 10.67 -19.62
CA PHE A 327 -12.74 10.79 -19.75
C PHE A 327 -13.43 10.02 -18.62
N LYS A 328 -14.51 10.60 -18.10
CA LYS A 328 -15.31 10.02 -17.03
C LYS A 328 -16.62 9.46 -17.59
N ASP A 329 -16.70 8.15 -17.73
CA ASP A 329 -17.98 7.50 -18.05
C ASP A 329 -18.91 7.49 -16.84
N SER A 330 -20.22 7.55 -17.11
CA SER A 330 -21.26 7.46 -16.09
C SER A 330 -21.32 6.09 -15.41
N VAL A 331 -20.92 5.03 -16.13
CA VAL A 331 -20.97 3.64 -15.65
C VAL A 331 -19.74 3.21 -14.85
N LEU A 332 -18.64 3.96 -14.91
CA LEU A 332 -17.43 3.67 -14.15
C LEU A 332 -17.42 4.44 -12.82
N PRO A 333 -16.63 4.03 -11.82
CA PRO A 333 -16.47 4.77 -10.56
C PRO A 333 -15.49 5.96 -10.68
N CYS A 334 -14.49 5.89 -11.55
CA CYS A 334 -13.52 6.97 -11.85
C CYS A 334 -13.30 7.16 -13.37
N GLN A 335 -12.31 7.95 -13.78
CA GLN A 335 -11.95 8.15 -15.19
C GLN A 335 -11.30 6.89 -15.79
N ARG A 336 -11.40 6.68 -17.11
CA ARG A 336 -10.79 5.51 -17.77
C ARG A 336 -9.27 5.42 -17.57
N ILE A 337 -8.58 6.57 -17.54
CA ILE A 337 -7.13 6.63 -17.29
C ILE A 337 -6.79 6.11 -15.88
N VAL A 338 -7.62 6.42 -14.88
CA VAL A 338 -7.45 5.92 -13.51
C VAL A 338 -7.68 4.42 -13.46
N MET A 339 -8.71 3.90 -14.15
CA MET A 339 -8.94 2.47 -14.29
C MET A 339 -7.76 1.76 -14.98
N THR A 340 -7.15 2.41 -15.98
CA THR A 340 -5.97 1.89 -16.69
C THR A 340 -4.75 1.81 -15.77
N LEU A 341 -4.48 2.85 -14.99
CA LEU A 341 -3.38 2.83 -14.01
C LEU A 341 -3.62 1.81 -12.91
N ALA A 342 -4.87 1.65 -12.45
CA ALA A 342 -5.27 0.63 -11.49
C ALA A 342 -5.04 -0.79 -12.05
N PHE A 343 -5.38 -1.01 -13.32
CA PHE A 343 -5.11 -2.27 -14.03
C PHE A 343 -3.62 -2.58 -14.08
N LEU A 344 -2.78 -1.62 -14.46
CA LEU A 344 -1.32 -1.78 -14.53
C LEU A 344 -0.70 -2.02 -13.15
N LEU A 345 -1.16 -1.31 -12.12
CA LEU A 345 -0.73 -1.53 -10.74
C LEU A 345 -1.13 -2.92 -10.25
N GLY A 346 -2.37 -3.34 -10.53
CA GLY A 346 -2.87 -4.67 -10.19
C GLY A 346 -2.07 -5.78 -10.87
N LEU A 347 -1.73 -5.60 -12.15
CA LEU A 347 -0.88 -6.49 -12.93
C LEU A 347 0.50 -6.67 -12.29
N VAL A 348 1.19 -5.57 -11.96
CA VAL A 348 2.50 -5.61 -11.31
C VAL A 348 2.42 -6.34 -9.97
N ARG A 349 1.46 -5.95 -9.10
CA ARG A 349 1.28 -6.56 -7.77
C ARG A 349 1.01 -8.07 -7.87
N LYS A 350 0.11 -8.49 -8.76
CA LYS A 350 -0.24 -9.90 -8.90
C LYS A 350 0.88 -10.73 -9.50
N LEU A 351 1.64 -10.21 -10.45
CA LEU A 351 2.77 -10.95 -11.01
C LEU A 351 3.92 -11.10 -10.01
N ILE A 352 4.23 -10.06 -9.23
CA ILE A 352 5.19 -10.18 -8.12
C ILE A 352 4.71 -11.22 -7.11
N GLN A 353 3.41 -11.22 -6.77
CA GLN A 353 2.82 -12.19 -5.85
C GLN A 353 2.88 -13.63 -6.39
N TRP A 354 2.50 -13.85 -7.64
CA TRP A 354 2.35 -15.20 -8.23
C TRP A 354 3.66 -15.80 -8.74
N LEU A 355 4.65 -14.96 -9.05
CA LEU A 355 5.95 -15.35 -9.59
C LEU A 355 7.09 -14.93 -8.64
N SER A 356 6.84 -15.00 -7.33
CA SER A 356 7.82 -14.61 -6.29
C SER A 356 9.12 -15.41 -6.34
N ASP A 357 9.09 -16.60 -6.93
CA ASP A 357 10.23 -17.50 -7.18
C ASP A 357 11.06 -17.11 -8.42
N GLU A 358 10.55 -16.21 -9.25
CA GLU A 358 11.18 -15.77 -10.49
C GLU A 358 11.87 -14.39 -10.31
N ALA A 359 12.73 -14.03 -11.26
CA ALA A 359 13.34 -12.69 -11.33
C ALA A 359 12.56 -11.91 -12.37
N ILE A 360 11.68 -11.02 -11.92
CA ILE A 360 10.80 -10.23 -12.77
C ILE A 360 11.34 -8.81 -12.86
N LEU A 361 11.38 -8.27 -14.07
CA LEU A 361 11.63 -6.86 -14.34
C LEU A 361 10.43 -6.29 -15.08
N PHE A 362 9.95 -5.13 -14.65
CA PHE A 362 8.92 -4.36 -15.34
C PHE A 362 9.54 -3.10 -15.92
N GLU A 363 9.31 -2.84 -17.20
CA GLU A 363 9.72 -1.60 -17.86
C GLU A 363 8.49 -0.86 -18.35
N PHE A 364 8.16 0.27 -17.71
CA PHE A 364 7.16 1.21 -18.18
C PHE A 364 7.80 2.14 -19.22
N LEU A 365 7.35 2.00 -20.46
CA LEU A 365 7.81 2.77 -21.61
C LEU A 365 6.71 3.75 -22.00
N PHE A 366 6.83 4.99 -21.54
CA PHE A 366 5.94 6.07 -21.94
C PHE A 366 6.43 6.64 -23.27
N PHE A 367 5.65 6.46 -24.33
CA PHE A 367 6.04 7.00 -25.62
C PHE A 367 5.85 8.51 -25.66
N ASP A 368 6.89 9.20 -26.12
CA ASP A 368 6.89 10.65 -26.12
C ASP A 368 6.07 11.20 -27.28
N CYS A 369 5.23 12.18 -26.97
CA CYS A 369 4.71 13.13 -27.93
C CYS A 369 5.32 14.49 -27.59
N LYS A 370 5.42 15.39 -28.57
CA LYS A 370 6.08 16.71 -28.40
C LYS A 370 5.61 17.50 -27.16
N ASP A 371 4.40 17.21 -26.68
CA ASP A 371 3.74 17.93 -25.60
C ASP A 371 3.80 17.22 -24.23
N GLN A 372 4.59 16.15 -24.09
CA GLN A 372 4.74 15.42 -22.82
C GLN A 372 3.39 15.01 -22.20
N ALA A 373 2.41 14.68 -23.04
CA ALA A 373 1.02 14.72 -22.63
C ALA A 373 0.66 13.73 -21.50
N LEU A 374 1.43 12.66 -21.33
CA LEU A 374 1.27 11.66 -20.26
C LEU A 374 2.24 11.85 -19.08
N GLN A 375 2.80 13.04 -18.88
CA GLN A 375 3.67 13.32 -17.72
C GLN A 375 3.00 13.04 -16.38
N PRO A 376 1.75 13.49 -16.13
CA PRO A 376 1.10 13.25 -14.84
C PRO A 376 0.94 11.75 -14.53
N GLU A 377 0.62 10.94 -15.54
CA GLU A 377 0.46 9.50 -15.38
C GLU A 377 1.79 8.79 -15.11
N LYS A 378 2.88 9.24 -15.75
CA LYS A 378 4.24 8.75 -15.46
C LYS A 378 4.63 9.05 -14.02
N GLU A 379 4.46 10.30 -13.57
CA GLU A 379 4.76 10.70 -12.20
C GLU A 379 3.93 9.89 -11.19
N LEU A 380 2.66 9.63 -11.51
CA LEU A 380 1.79 8.82 -10.65
C LEU A 380 2.26 7.37 -10.56
N VAL A 381 2.70 6.76 -11.67
CA VAL A 381 3.30 5.41 -11.66
C VAL A 381 4.58 5.37 -10.83
N GLU A 382 5.42 6.41 -10.94
CA GLU A 382 6.66 6.50 -10.18
C GLU A 382 6.41 6.60 -8.67
N ILE A 383 5.37 7.32 -8.25
CA ILE A 383 4.93 7.38 -6.86
C ILE A 383 4.37 6.03 -6.40
N LEU A 384 3.47 5.44 -7.20
CA LEU A 384 2.78 4.17 -6.88
C LEU A 384 3.74 2.98 -6.76
N LEU A 385 4.80 2.97 -7.58
CA LEU A 385 5.79 1.89 -7.68
C LEU A 385 7.15 2.29 -7.11
N ALA A 386 7.22 3.34 -6.29
CA ALA A 386 8.48 3.89 -5.78
C ALA A 386 9.38 2.84 -5.08
N GLU A 387 8.78 1.92 -4.32
CA GLU A 387 9.52 0.82 -3.69
C GLU A 387 10.05 -0.19 -4.73
N GLN A 388 9.23 -0.57 -5.71
CA GLN A 388 9.67 -1.48 -6.75
C GLN A 388 10.75 -0.84 -7.64
N ILE A 389 10.71 0.48 -7.82
CA ILE A 389 11.77 1.26 -8.48
C ILE A 389 13.04 1.25 -7.64
N ALA A 390 12.95 1.53 -6.34
CA ALA A 390 14.10 1.50 -5.44
C ALA A 390 14.76 0.10 -5.39
N ASN A 391 13.95 -0.96 -5.45
CA ASN A 391 14.41 -2.35 -5.50
C ASN A 391 14.89 -2.78 -6.90
N GLY A 392 14.87 -1.90 -7.91
CA GLY A 392 15.28 -2.20 -9.28
C GLY A 392 14.38 -3.20 -10.02
N THR A 393 13.18 -3.48 -9.49
CA THR A 393 12.20 -4.41 -10.09
C THR A 393 11.33 -3.70 -11.14
N VAL A 394 11.14 -2.39 -11.00
CA VAL A 394 10.40 -1.54 -11.94
C VAL A 394 11.32 -0.44 -12.47
N THR A 395 11.24 -0.16 -13.76
CA THR A 395 11.82 1.05 -14.36
C THR A 395 10.74 1.82 -15.11
N SER A 396 10.86 3.15 -15.12
CA SER A 396 9.95 4.06 -15.82
C SER A 396 10.79 4.99 -16.69
N GLN A 397 10.55 4.99 -18.00
CA GLN A 397 11.33 5.75 -18.96
C GLN A 397 10.45 6.35 -20.05
N ARG A 398 10.90 7.47 -20.60
CA ARG A 398 10.36 8.03 -21.82
C ARG A 398 11.21 7.60 -23.00
N VAL A 399 10.57 7.09 -24.03
CA VAL A 399 11.27 6.56 -25.21
C VAL A 399 10.50 6.90 -26.47
N ALA A 400 11.21 6.92 -27.60
CA ALA A 400 10.56 6.97 -28.91
C ALA A 400 9.93 5.59 -29.24
N PRO A 401 8.83 5.52 -30.01
CA PRO A 401 8.19 4.25 -30.36
C PRO A 401 9.13 3.23 -31.01
N GLU A 402 10.10 3.70 -31.80
CA GLU A 402 11.09 2.87 -32.50
C GLU A 402 12.02 2.14 -31.51
N ALA A 403 12.22 2.69 -30.31
CA ALA A 403 13.05 2.07 -29.28
C ALA A 403 12.42 0.79 -28.72
N LEU A 404 11.11 0.57 -28.88
CA LEU A 404 10.44 -0.62 -28.37
C LEU A 404 11.02 -1.91 -28.97
N ALA A 405 11.25 -1.93 -30.28
CA ALA A 405 11.80 -3.09 -30.97
C ALA A 405 13.23 -3.43 -30.53
N GLU A 406 14.04 -2.40 -30.26
CA GLU A 406 15.39 -2.57 -29.71
C GLU A 406 15.35 -3.09 -28.27
N ARG A 407 14.52 -2.50 -27.41
CA ARG A 407 14.33 -2.95 -26.01
C ARG A 407 13.86 -4.39 -25.94
N TYR A 408 12.89 -4.75 -26.77
CA TYR A 408 12.40 -6.12 -26.88
C TYR A 408 13.52 -7.08 -27.28
N ARG A 409 14.29 -6.78 -28.34
CA ARG A 409 15.40 -7.64 -28.79
C ARG A 409 16.45 -7.86 -27.69
N GLN A 410 16.78 -6.80 -26.94
CA GLN A 410 17.73 -6.88 -25.81
C GLN A 410 17.18 -7.75 -24.67
N ALA A 411 15.89 -7.64 -24.35
CA ALA A 411 15.24 -8.39 -23.28
C ALA A 411 15.01 -9.86 -23.65
N HIS A 412 14.53 -10.13 -24.86
CA HIS A 412 14.17 -11.46 -25.36
C HIS A 412 15.36 -12.42 -25.39
N GLY A 413 16.57 -11.93 -25.72
CA GLY A 413 17.78 -12.76 -25.71
C GLY A 413 18.22 -13.22 -24.31
N ARG A 414 17.67 -12.63 -23.24
CA ARG A 414 18.12 -12.84 -21.84
C ARG A 414 17.03 -13.36 -20.91
N SER A 415 15.76 -13.28 -21.31
CA SER A 415 14.60 -13.50 -20.45
C SER A 415 13.37 -13.84 -21.28
N LEU A 416 12.37 -14.49 -20.65
CA LEU A 416 11.04 -14.60 -21.25
C LEU A 416 10.40 -13.21 -21.25
N CYS A 417 10.19 -12.64 -22.44
CA CYS A 417 9.70 -11.29 -22.59
C CYS A 417 8.21 -11.26 -22.94
N HIS A 418 7.43 -10.47 -22.21
CA HIS A 418 6.03 -10.17 -22.49
C HIS A 418 5.87 -8.69 -22.77
N VAL A 419 5.03 -8.32 -23.74
CA VAL A 419 4.77 -6.91 -24.08
C VAL A 419 3.29 -6.62 -23.98
N LEU A 420 2.92 -5.56 -23.25
CA LEU A 420 1.57 -5.00 -23.23
C LEU A 420 1.58 -3.60 -23.83
N ALA A 421 0.88 -3.39 -24.94
CA ALA A 421 0.58 -2.07 -25.48
C ALA A 421 -0.72 -1.52 -24.89
N VAL A 422 -0.69 -0.30 -24.37
CA VAL A 422 -1.86 0.38 -23.80
C VAL A 422 -2.11 1.69 -24.55
N SER A 423 -3.32 1.87 -25.08
CA SER A 423 -3.68 3.03 -25.92
C SER A 423 -5.19 3.28 -25.88
N ALA A 424 -5.66 4.48 -26.20
CA ALA A 424 -7.10 4.75 -26.41
C ALA A 424 -7.59 4.45 -27.84
N GLY A 425 -6.76 3.80 -28.65
CA GLY A 425 -7.13 3.31 -29.98
C GLY A 425 -6.12 2.29 -30.49
N ALA A 426 -6.38 1.71 -31.66
CA ALA A 426 -5.49 0.74 -32.27
C ALA A 426 -4.05 1.28 -32.35
N ALA A 427 -3.12 0.60 -31.69
CA ALA A 427 -1.70 0.91 -31.71
C ALA A 427 -0.98 -0.29 -32.33
N ALA A 428 -0.34 -0.06 -33.47
CA ALA A 428 0.46 -1.09 -34.12
C ALA A 428 1.73 -1.33 -33.30
N LEU A 429 1.92 -2.56 -32.83
CA LEU A 429 3.20 -2.99 -32.28
C LEU A 429 4.11 -3.39 -33.46
N PRO A 430 5.28 -2.75 -33.64
CA PRO A 430 6.23 -3.11 -34.69
C PRO A 430 7.04 -4.35 -34.30
N LEU A 431 6.37 -5.40 -33.81
CA LEU A 431 6.98 -6.63 -33.31
C LEU A 431 6.36 -7.82 -34.05
N GLU A 432 7.11 -8.43 -34.96
CA GLU A 432 6.73 -9.68 -35.61
C GLU A 432 7.13 -10.87 -34.74
N GLN A 433 6.25 -11.88 -34.63
CA GLN A 433 6.52 -13.17 -33.95
C GLN A 433 6.76 -13.10 -32.43
N VAL A 434 6.17 -12.10 -31.76
CA VAL A 434 6.29 -11.90 -30.32
C VAL A 434 4.96 -12.14 -29.64
N ALA A 435 4.99 -12.79 -28.47
CA ALA A 435 3.81 -12.86 -27.62
C ALA A 435 3.46 -11.44 -27.13
N THR A 436 2.39 -10.87 -27.66
CA THR A 436 2.02 -9.46 -27.43
C THR A 436 0.59 -9.35 -26.98
N ALA A 437 0.35 -8.49 -26.00
CA ALA A 437 -0.98 -8.10 -25.58
C ALA A 437 -1.24 -6.63 -25.95
N SER A 438 -2.47 -6.32 -26.35
CA SER A 438 -2.91 -4.95 -26.60
C SER A 438 -4.17 -4.67 -25.80
N LEU A 439 -4.12 -3.64 -24.94
CA LEU A 439 -5.26 -3.12 -24.20
C LEU A 439 -5.67 -1.78 -24.84
N VAL A 440 -6.83 -1.78 -25.49
CA VAL A 440 -7.41 -0.58 -26.10
C VAL A 440 -8.51 -0.04 -25.20
N VAL A 441 -8.37 1.23 -24.80
CA VAL A 441 -9.23 1.94 -23.84
C VAL A 441 -10.01 3.04 -24.56
N ASP A 442 -10.94 2.63 -25.43
CA ASP A 442 -11.81 3.52 -26.21
C ASP A 442 -13.23 3.65 -25.63
N GLY A 443 -13.55 2.87 -24.59
CA GLY A 443 -14.84 2.85 -23.91
C GLY A 443 -14.75 2.54 -22.41
N PRO A 444 -15.90 2.42 -21.73
CA PRO A 444 -15.95 2.00 -20.32
C PRO A 444 -15.49 0.54 -20.11
N ILE A 445 -15.65 -0.30 -21.14
CA ILE A 445 -15.15 -1.67 -21.19
C ILE A 445 -14.01 -1.68 -22.22
N PRO A 446 -12.74 -1.85 -21.80
CA PRO A 446 -11.63 -1.88 -22.73
C PRO A 446 -11.61 -3.21 -23.50
N SER A 447 -11.01 -3.24 -24.68
CA SER A 447 -10.77 -4.49 -25.41
C SER A 447 -9.34 -4.97 -25.20
N LEU A 448 -9.17 -6.26 -24.89
CA LEU A 448 -7.88 -6.92 -24.79
C LEU A 448 -7.69 -7.85 -26.00
N ALA A 449 -6.54 -7.78 -26.66
CA ALA A 449 -6.10 -8.78 -27.63
C ALA A 449 -4.80 -9.41 -27.14
N ILE A 450 -4.65 -10.73 -27.30
CA ILE A 450 -3.44 -11.49 -26.94
C ILE A 450 -3.02 -12.26 -28.19
N ASP A 451 -1.78 -12.08 -28.64
CA ASP A 451 -1.20 -12.72 -29.82
C ASP A 451 -2.01 -12.50 -31.11
N SER A 452 -2.64 -11.33 -31.22
CA SER A 452 -3.58 -10.92 -32.29
C SER A 452 -4.99 -11.53 -32.17
N ASP A 453 -5.23 -12.44 -31.23
CA ASP A 453 -6.56 -12.96 -30.95
C ASP A 453 -7.29 -12.01 -30.01
N GLY A 454 -8.43 -11.49 -30.46
CA GLY A 454 -9.31 -10.68 -29.61
C GLY A 454 -9.89 -11.53 -28.48
N VAL A 455 -9.74 -11.05 -27.24
CA VAL A 455 -10.45 -11.63 -26.10
C VAL A 455 -11.88 -11.10 -26.15
N PRO A 456 -12.91 -11.98 -26.19
CA PRO A 456 -14.28 -11.53 -26.17
C PRO A 456 -14.54 -10.70 -24.91
N PRO A 457 -15.35 -9.63 -24.99
CA PRO A 457 -15.67 -8.83 -23.83
C PRO A 457 -16.40 -9.72 -22.81
N PRO A 458 -16.04 -9.65 -21.53
CA PRO A 458 -16.69 -10.43 -20.48
C PRO A 458 -18.17 -10.02 -20.34
N GLU A 459 -19.04 -10.99 -20.06
CA GLU A 459 -20.46 -10.74 -19.75
C GLU A 459 -20.63 -10.24 -18.29
N ALA A 460 -19.99 -9.12 -17.98
CA ALA A 460 -19.98 -8.55 -16.64
C ALA A 460 -20.27 -7.04 -16.68
N GLY A 461 -20.47 -6.42 -15.52
CA GLY A 461 -20.54 -4.97 -15.42
C GLY A 461 -19.23 -4.31 -15.86
N ALA A 462 -19.27 -3.00 -16.12
CA ALA A 462 -18.12 -2.29 -16.69
C ALA A 462 -16.88 -2.40 -15.80
N GLU A 463 -17.04 -2.28 -14.47
CA GLU A 463 -15.94 -2.40 -13.50
C GLU A 463 -15.41 -3.84 -13.41
N GLU A 464 -16.30 -4.83 -13.33
CA GLU A 464 -15.95 -6.25 -13.27
C GLU A 464 -15.23 -6.70 -14.55
N SER A 465 -15.55 -6.07 -15.69
CA SER A 465 -14.88 -6.33 -16.96
C SER A 465 -13.38 -6.01 -16.91
N TRP A 466 -12.97 -4.95 -16.20
CA TRP A 466 -11.54 -4.64 -16.02
C TRP A 466 -10.82 -5.74 -15.24
N ALA A 467 -11.45 -6.28 -14.18
CA ALA A 467 -10.89 -7.36 -13.39
C ALA A 467 -10.81 -8.67 -14.20
N ALA A 468 -11.84 -9.00 -14.96
CA ALA A 468 -11.85 -10.18 -15.82
C ALA A 468 -10.77 -10.12 -16.91
N LEU A 469 -10.58 -8.96 -17.56
CA LEU A 469 -9.52 -8.77 -18.55
C LEU A 469 -8.12 -8.85 -17.91
N LEU A 470 -7.96 -8.33 -16.68
CA LEU A 470 -6.72 -8.46 -15.92
C LEU A 470 -6.43 -9.93 -15.62
N GLU A 471 -7.44 -10.70 -15.22
CA GLU A 471 -7.30 -12.13 -14.99
C GLU A 471 -6.90 -12.88 -16.27
N CYS A 472 -7.56 -12.60 -17.40
CA CYS A 472 -7.23 -13.19 -18.69
C CYS A 472 -5.76 -12.94 -19.06
N LEU A 473 -5.29 -11.70 -18.92
CA LEU A 473 -3.91 -11.32 -19.18
C LEU A 473 -2.93 -12.06 -18.26
N LEU A 474 -3.21 -12.06 -16.95
CA LEU A 474 -2.39 -12.74 -15.94
C LEU A 474 -2.29 -14.25 -16.23
N ARG A 475 -3.40 -14.91 -16.55
CA ARG A 475 -3.44 -16.33 -16.90
C ARG A 475 -2.61 -16.62 -18.15
N ALA A 476 -2.75 -15.80 -19.19
CA ALA A 476 -1.97 -15.94 -20.42
C ALA A 476 -0.46 -15.85 -20.14
N TRP A 477 -0.02 -14.84 -19.38
CA TRP A 477 1.41 -14.63 -19.11
C TRP A 477 2.01 -15.65 -18.13
N VAL A 478 1.22 -16.17 -17.18
CA VAL A 478 1.66 -17.29 -16.33
C VAL A 478 1.69 -18.61 -17.11
N GLY A 479 0.98 -18.74 -18.23
CA GLY A 479 0.89 -19.96 -19.04
C GLY A 479 -0.22 -20.91 -18.57
N ALA A 480 -1.29 -20.36 -18.00
CA ALA A 480 -2.51 -21.07 -17.60
C ALA A 480 -3.57 -21.02 -18.73
N ASP A 481 -4.52 -21.95 -18.69
CA ASP A 481 -5.57 -22.04 -19.73
C ASP A 481 -6.54 -20.86 -19.66
N VAL A 482 -6.69 -20.13 -20.76
CA VAL A 482 -7.66 -19.03 -20.91
C VAL A 482 -9.07 -19.58 -21.19
N SER A 483 -9.19 -20.84 -21.60
CA SER A 483 -10.43 -21.44 -22.12
C SER A 483 -11.44 -21.97 -21.07
N ARG A 484 -11.31 -21.63 -19.78
CA ARG A 484 -12.29 -22.01 -18.74
C ARG A 484 -12.57 -20.89 -17.75
N GLY A 485 -13.63 -20.15 -18.02
CA GLY A 485 -14.28 -19.18 -17.15
C GLY A 485 -15.59 -18.77 -17.83
N GLY A 486 -16.57 -19.66 -17.78
CA GLY A 486 -17.97 -19.36 -18.07
C GLY A 486 -18.75 -19.27 -16.77
#